data_AF-A0A7U9SNP9-F1
#
_entry.id   AF-A0A7U9SNP9-F1
#
_cell.length_a   1.000
_cell.length_b   1.000
_cell.length_c   1.000
_cell.angle_alpha   90.00
_cell.angle_beta   90.00
_cell.angle_gamma   90.00
#
_symmetry.space_group_name_H-M   'P 1'
#
loop_
_entity.id
_entity.type
_entity.pdbx_description
1 polymer ?
#
loop_
_entity_poly.entity_id
_entity_poly.type
_entity_poly.pdbx_seq_one_letter_code
_entity_poly.pdbx_strand_id
1 'polypeptide(L)'
;MSVKGEQFFASFKVLEEEGYLEAAAFSFSRKKAGPKEGENLAEKRQAGKEDEKGQDPPGEPEETADQEFMGALNSLKKGTVLPVKEMQIKEGETSPPKRYNSGTIILAMENAGQLIEDEELRAQIKGSGIGTSATRAEILKKLININYLALNKETQIVTPTLMGEMIYEVVDNAIRPLLDPALTASWEKGLTMVAEGTITEGEYMKKLDDFVSRRTNIVKRLYNQSVLNQQFNKAAGNYKKPPAEKPEST
;
A
#
# COMPACT_ATOMS: atom_id res chain seq x y z
N MET A 1 35.85 25.41 16.71
CA MET A 1 34.75 25.91 15.86
C MET A 1 33.47 25.91 16.68
N SER A 2 32.71 27.00 16.68
CA SER A 2 31.44 27.11 17.42
C SER A 2 30.29 26.99 16.43
N VAL A 3 29.41 26.03 16.65
CA VAL A 3 28.15 25.86 15.90
C VAL A 3 27.23 27.01 16.29
N LYS A 4 27.26 28.12 15.55
CA LYS A 4 26.49 29.32 15.89
C LYS A 4 25.13 29.28 15.18
N GLY A 5 24.07 29.04 15.93
CA GLY A 5 22.68 29.19 15.48
C GLY A 5 22.02 27.93 14.92
N GLU A 6 22.78 26.87 14.66
CA GLU A 6 22.26 25.59 14.17
C GLU A 6 21.98 24.62 15.34
N GLN A 7 20.90 23.84 15.21
CA GLN A 7 20.52 22.80 16.17
C GLN A 7 20.61 21.43 15.50
N PHE A 8 21.31 20.51 16.15
CA PHE A 8 21.44 19.13 15.72
C PHE A 8 20.68 18.22 16.69
N PHE A 9 20.01 17.20 16.17
CA PHE A 9 19.25 16.25 16.95
C PHE A 9 19.81 14.85 16.74
N ALA A 10 19.94 14.10 17.82
CA ALA A 10 20.23 12.67 17.80
C ALA A 10 19.13 11.96 18.60
N SER A 11 18.63 10.85 18.08
CA SER A 11 17.65 10.00 18.73
C SER A 11 18.22 8.61 18.91
N PHE A 12 18.02 8.02 20.08
CA PHE A 12 18.35 6.63 20.35
C PHE A 12 17.16 5.97 21.05
N LYS A 13 17.06 4.65 20.94
CA LYS A 13 16.08 3.83 21.65
C LYS A 13 16.81 2.69 22.33
N VAL A 14 16.41 2.37 23.55
CA VAL A 14 16.96 1.26 24.34
C VAL A 14 15.80 0.37 24.75
N LEU A 15 15.96 -0.93 24.53
CA LEU A 15 15.02 -1.92 25.03
C LEU A 15 15.34 -2.19 26.50
N GLU A 16 14.47 -1.74 27.39
CA GLU A 16 14.65 -1.92 28.84
C GLU A 16 14.21 -3.32 29.29
N GLU A 17 13.07 -3.78 28.77
CA GLU A 17 12.55 -5.13 28.97
C GLU A 17 12.02 -5.69 27.64
N GLU A 18 12.30 -6.96 27.34
CA GLU A 18 11.89 -7.59 26.08
C GLU A 18 10.36 -7.79 26.00
N GLY A 19 9.70 -8.06 27.13
CA GLY A 19 8.24 -8.20 27.20
C GLY A 19 7.70 -9.24 26.22
N TYR A 20 6.79 -8.84 25.31
CA TYR A 20 6.21 -9.75 24.31
C TYR A 20 7.22 -10.23 23.26
N LEU A 21 8.40 -9.59 23.15
CA LEU A 21 9.45 -10.01 22.22
C LEU A 21 9.99 -11.39 22.58
N GLU A 22 10.02 -11.77 23.87
CA GLU A 22 10.39 -13.12 24.31
C GLU A 22 9.48 -14.19 23.68
N ALA A 23 8.17 -13.92 23.60
CA ALA A 23 7.20 -14.83 23.01
C ALA A 23 7.23 -14.81 21.48
N ALA A 24 7.42 -13.63 20.88
CA ALA A 24 7.48 -13.46 19.43
C ALA A 24 8.76 -14.04 18.81
N ALA A 25 9.85 -14.14 19.58
CA ALA A 25 11.09 -14.76 19.14
C ALA A 25 10.87 -16.20 18.66
N PHE A 26 9.96 -16.95 19.29
CA PHE A 26 9.65 -18.34 18.90
C PHE A 26 8.82 -18.47 17.62
N SER A 27 8.12 -17.41 17.18
CA SER A 27 7.28 -17.43 15.98
C SER A 27 8.08 -17.28 14.69
N PHE A 28 9.21 -16.56 14.72
CA PHE A 28 10.02 -16.27 13.52
C PHE A 28 11.37 -17.02 13.47
N SER A 29 11.87 -17.58 14.58
CA SER A 29 13.22 -18.16 14.66
C SER A 29 13.34 -19.65 14.28
N ARG A 30 12.24 -20.37 14.05
CA ARG A 30 12.29 -21.83 13.78
C ARG A 30 12.90 -22.23 12.42
N LYS A 31 13.45 -21.30 11.64
CA LYS A 31 14.15 -21.59 10.37
C LYS A 31 15.69 -21.64 10.49
N LYS A 32 16.28 -21.45 11.68
CA LYS A 32 17.75 -21.50 11.90
C LYS A 32 18.17 -22.36 13.10
N ALA A 33 17.70 -23.60 13.18
CA ALA A 33 18.39 -24.64 13.93
C ALA A 33 18.12 -26.00 13.25
N GLY A 34 19.15 -26.59 12.64
CA GLY A 34 19.04 -27.93 12.05
C GLY A 34 18.91 -28.99 13.14
N PRO A 35 18.12 -30.06 12.96
CA PRO A 35 18.01 -31.12 13.96
C PRO A 35 19.15 -32.12 13.83
N LYS A 36 19.77 -32.50 14.96
CA LYS A 36 20.46 -33.78 15.11
C LYS A 36 19.44 -34.84 15.52
N GLU A 37 19.34 -35.85 14.66
CA GLU A 37 18.98 -37.27 14.85
C GLU A 37 17.95 -37.67 15.92
N GLY A 38 16.91 -38.39 15.46
CA GLY A 38 16.15 -39.32 16.29
C GLY A 38 14.67 -39.44 15.95
N GLU A 39 14.33 -40.50 15.22
CA GLU A 39 13.01 -41.14 15.09
C GLU A 39 12.00 -40.65 14.02
N ASN A 40 11.60 -41.64 13.22
CA ASN A 40 10.68 -41.59 12.10
C ASN A 40 9.22 -41.42 12.58
N LEU A 41 8.41 -40.69 11.81
CA LEU A 41 7.15 -41.21 11.27
C LEU A 41 6.72 -40.37 10.05
N ALA A 42 6.32 -41.08 9.00
CA ALA A 42 5.96 -40.55 7.70
C ALA A 42 4.62 -39.80 7.71
N GLU A 43 4.51 -38.69 6.97
CA GLU A 43 3.65 -38.57 5.78
C GLU A 43 3.70 -37.17 5.15
N LYS A 44 3.81 -37.15 3.83
CA LYS A 44 3.82 -35.95 2.97
C LYS A 44 2.45 -35.29 2.92
N ARG A 45 2.38 -33.97 3.12
CA ARG A 45 1.53 -33.06 2.33
C ARG A 45 2.20 -31.71 2.09
N GLN A 46 2.29 -31.35 0.81
CA GLN A 46 2.76 -30.08 0.26
C GLN A 46 1.76 -28.95 0.56
N ALA A 47 2.24 -27.74 0.92
CA ALA A 47 1.81 -26.46 0.33
C ALA A 47 2.46 -25.25 1.05
N GLY A 48 3.02 -24.34 0.23
CA GLY A 48 3.04 -22.88 0.44
C GLY A 48 3.76 -22.30 1.66
N LYS A 49 5.04 -21.94 1.51
CA LYS A 49 5.67 -20.90 2.33
C LYS A 49 5.41 -19.55 1.66
N GLU A 50 4.46 -18.79 2.18
CA GLU A 50 4.34 -17.36 1.93
C GLU A 50 5.19 -16.64 2.98
N ASP A 51 6.26 -15.99 2.54
CA ASP A 51 7.09 -15.14 3.39
C ASP A 51 6.37 -13.77 3.54
N GLU A 52 5.60 -13.60 4.62
CA GLU A 52 5.22 -12.28 5.13
C GLU A 52 6.47 -11.60 5.68
N LYS A 53 7.13 -10.78 4.86
CA LYS A 53 8.01 -9.71 5.34
C LYS A 53 7.19 -8.43 5.43
N GLY A 54 6.67 -8.16 6.62
CA GLY A 54 6.43 -6.79 7.07
C GLY A 54 7.70 -6.00 6.85
N GLN A 55 7.64 -5.01 5.96
CA GLN A 55 8.78 -4.18 5.61
C GLN A 55 8.85 -3.03 6.59
N ASP A 56 9.46 -3.28 7.75
CA ASP A 56 10.18 -2.21 8.43
C ASP A 56 11.22 -1.64 7.43
N PRO A 57 11.50 -0.33 7.44
CA PRO A 57 12.59 0.23 6.65
C PRO A 57 13.89 -0.54 6.96
N PRO A 58 14.86 -0.61 6.03
CA PRO A 58 16.11 -1.33 6.27
C PRO A 58 16.70 -0.80 7.56
N GLY A 59 16.67 -1.62 8.61
CA GLY A 59 17.28 -1.30 9.88
C GLY A 59 18.74 -0.98 9.57
N GLU A 60 19.15 0.22 9.94
CA GLU A 60 20.56 0.48 10.23
C GLU A 60 21.07 -0.70 11.07
N PRO A 61 22.33 -1.16 10.87
CA PRO A 61 22.88 -2.26 11.64
C PRO A 61 22.53 -2.04 13.11
N GLU A 62 21.97 -3.06 13.77
CA GLU A 62 21.81 -3.07 15.22
C GLU A 62 23.22 -2.97 15.82
N GLU A 63 23.72 -1.74 15.95
CA GLU A 63 24.80 -1.41 16.86
C GLU A 63 24.20 -1.69 18.24
N THR A 64 24.47 -2.89 18.75
CA THR A 64 24.27 -3.20 20.15
C THR A 64 24.93 -2.08 20.93
N ALA A 65 24.13 -1.28 21.62
CA ALA A 65 24.65 -0.16 22.39
C ALA A 65 25.61 -0.71 23.44
N ASP A 66 26.91 -0.56 23.23
CA ASP A 66 27.92 -1.01 24.18
C ASP A 66 27.66 -0.37 25.54
N GLN A 67 27.91 -1.11 26.62
CA GLN A 67 27.68 -0.62 28.00
C GLN A 67 28.41 0.72 28.26
N GLU A 68 29.55 0.93 27.60
CA GLU A 68 30.31 2.18 27.65
C GLU A 68 29.59 3.35 26.98
N PHE A 69 28.94 3.12 25.83
CA PHE A 69 28.15 4.13 25.13
C PHE A 69 26.91 4.53 25.93
N MET A 70 26.23 3.55 26.52
CA MET A 70 25.10 3.77 27.44
C MET A 70 25.52 4.55 28.69
N GLY A 71 26.68 4.22 29.27
CA GLY A 71 27.27 4.98 30.37
C GLY A 71 27.55 6.43 29.99
N ALA A 72 28.09 6.67 28.79
CA ALA A 72 28.34 8.01 28.28
C ALA A 72 27.04 8.81 28.09
N LEU A 73 26.00 8.21 27.50
CA LEU A 73 24.69 8.85 27.33
C LEU A 73 24.05 9.24 28.67
N ASN A 74 24.10 8.35 29.67
CA ASN A 74 23.56 8.61 31.01
C ASN A 74 24.29 9.74 31.76
N SER A 75 25.53 10.05 31.36
CA SER A 75 26.32 11.13 31.94
C SER A 75 26.01 12.52 31.34
N LEU A 76 25.32 12.58 30.20
CA LEU A 76 25.00 13.83 29.52
C LEU A 76 23.92 14.61 30.26
N LYS A 77 24.15 15.92 30.45
CA LYS A 77 23.20 16.84 31.06
C LYS A 77 22.98 18.04 30.16
N LYS A 78 21.86 18.74 30.37
CA LYS A 78 21.61 20.01 29.67
C LYS A 78 22.76 20.98 29.96
N GLY A 79 23.40 21.48 28.91
CA GLY A 79 24.54 22.39 29.00
C GLY A 79 25.91 21.72 28.97
N THR A 80 25.99 20.38 28.88
CA THR A 80 27.26 19.69 28.61
C THR A 80 27.83 20.15 27.27
N VAL A 81 29.08 20.63 27.29
CA VAL A 81 29.79 21.05 26.08
C VAL A 81 30.43 19.81 25.43
N LEU A 82 30.03 19.52 24.20
CA LEU A 82 30.58 18.39 23.43
C LEU A 82 31.56 18.90 22.36
N PRO A 83 32.76 18.29 22.24
CA PRO A 83 33.69 18.64 21.18
C PRO A 83 33.16 18.15 19.83
N VAL A 84 33.14 19.05 18.84
CA VAL A 84 32.80 18.70 17.46
C VAL A 84 33.98 17.96 16.85
N LYS A 85 33.81 16.66 16.57
CA LYS A 85 34.84 15.82 15.94
C LYS A 85 34.93 16.08 14.44
N GLU A 86 33.79 16.17 13.76
CA GLU A 86 33.70 16.30 12.31
C GLU A 86 32.41 17.03 11.91
N MET A 87 32.44 17.73 10.78
CA MET A 87 31.27 18.32 10.14
C MET A 87 31.26 17.87 8.67
N GLN A 88 30.18 17.21 8.27
CA GLN A 88 29.99 16.73 6.90
C GLN A 88 28.70 17.32 6.33
N ILE A 89 28.75 17.77 5.08
CA ILE A 89 27.56 18.13 4.31
C ILE A 89 27.06 16.84 3.64
N LYS A 90 25.84 16.41 3.98
CA LYS A 90 25.18 15.28 3.31
C LYS A 90 24.24 15.82 2.25
N GLU A 91 24.52 15.50 0.99
CA GLU A 91 23.59 15.72 -0.11
C GLU A 91 22.52 14.61 -0.11
N GLY A 92 21.27 14.96 -0.44
CA GLY A 92 20.16 14.02 -0.47
C GLY A 92 19.18 14.36 -1.58
N GLU A 93 18.61 13.32 -2.20
CA GLU A 93 17.58 13.43 -3.23
C GLU A 93 16.30 12.75 -2.78
N THR A 94 15.15 13.30 -3.18
CA THR A 94 13.86 12.65 -2.93
C THR A 94 13.71 11.44 -3.83
N SER A 95 13.31 10.30 -3.26
CA SER A 95 12.94 9.13 -4.05
C SER A 95 11.46 9.21 -4.45
N PRO A 96 11.09 8.71 -5.65
CA PRO A 96 9.69 8.59 -6.02
C PRO A 96 8.94 7.66 -5.06
N PRO A 97 7.61 7.80 -4.92
CA PRO A 97 6.81 6.91 -4.11
C PRO A 97 6.98 5.45 -4.52
N LYS A 98 7.09 4.56 -3.54
CA LYS A 98 7.14 3.12 -3.80
C LYS A 98 5.83 2.66 -4.43
N ARG A 99 5.91 1.73 -5.38
CA ARG A 99 4.73 1.07 -5.94
C ARG A 99 4.04 0.23 -4.88
N TYR A 100 2.74 0.03 -5.05
CA TYR A 100 2.00 -0.93 -4.24
C TYR A 100 2.42 -2.36 -4.56
N ASN A 101 2.49 -3.17 -3.52
CA ASN A 101 2.48 -4.63 -3.59
C ASN A 101 1.09 -5.16 -3.16
N SER A 102 0.89 -6.48 -3.22
CA SER A 102 -0.39 -7.12 -2.86
C SER A 102 -0.87 -6.80 -1.45
N GLY A 103 0.01 -6.68 -0.45
CA GLY A 103 -0.39 -6.31 0.91
C GLY A 103 -0.72 -4.81 1.05
N THR A 104 0.16 -3.95 0.54
CA THR A 104 0.00 -2.48 0.65
C THR A 104 -1.17 -1.94 -0.16
N ILE A 105 -1.56 -2.58 -1.27
CA ILE A 105 -2.77 -2.18 -2.00
C ILE A 105 -4.04 -2.53 -1.21
N ILE A 106 -4.06 -3.66 -0.50
CA ILE A 106 -5.19 -4.04 0.37
C ILE A 106 -5.29 -3.07 1.55
N LEU A 107 -4.15 -2.73 2.15
CA LEU A 107 -4.08 -1.71 3.20
C LEU A 107 -4.54 -0.33 2.70
N ALA A 108 -4.22 0.03 1.46
CA ALA A 108 -4.70 1.27 0.84
C ALA A 108 -6.23 1.25 0.66
N MET A 109 -6.83 0.10 0.29
CA MET A 109 -8.29 -0.05 0.21
C MET A 109 -8.95 0.09 1.59
N GLU A 110 -8.35 -0.47 2.64
CA GLU A 110 -8.81 -0.33 4.04
C GLU A 110 -8.78 1.12 4.52
N ASN A 111 -7.74 1.85 4.13
CA ASN A 111 -7.53 3.23 4.53
C ASN A 111 -8.04 4.26 3.51
N ALA A 112 -8.87 3.83 2.55
CA ALA A 112 -9.39 4.71 1.48
C ALA A 112 -10.14 5.94 2.01
N GLY A 113 -10.68 5.89 3.23
CA GLY A 113 -11.29 7.04 3.91
C GLY A 113 -10.33 8.23 4.11
N GLN A 114 -9.01 8.01 4.16
CA GLN A 114 -8.02 9.09 4.23
C GLN A 114 -8.04 10.01 3.00
N LEU A 115 -8.58 9.52 1.87
CA LEU A 115 -8.71 10.28 0.62
C LEU A 115 -10.00 11.11 0.55
N ILE A 116 -10.92 10.94 1.50
CA ILE A 116 -12.19 11.67 1.55
C ILE A 116 -12.01 12.88 2.45
N GLU A 117 -12.22 14.10 1.94
CA GLU A 117 -12.09 15.34 2.73
C GLU A 117 -13.26 15.56 3.70
N ASP A 118 -14.48 15.21 3.28
CA ASP A 118 -15.71 15.34 4.07
C ASP A 118 -15.71 14.36 5.26
N GLU A 119 -15.73 14.89 6.48
CA GLU A 119 -15.65 14.09 7.71
C GLU A 119 -16.88 13.20 7.91
N GLU A 120 -18.08 13.64 7.52
CA GLU A 120 -19.29 12.82 7.66
C GLU A 120 -19.23 11.61 6.73
N LEU A 121 -18.81 11.79 5.49
CA LEU A 121 -18.64 10.70 4.52
C LEU A 121 -17.47 9.79 4.90
N ARG A 122 -16.35 10.37 5.36
CA ARG A 122 -15.20 9.60 5.86
C ARG A 122 -15.61 8.68 7.00
N ALA A 123 -16.47 9.15 7.92
CA ALA A 123 -16.95 8.35 9.04
C ALA A 123 -17.74 7.11 8.59
N GLN A 124 -18.46 7.17 7.46
CA GLN A 124 -19.26 6.04 6.94
C GLN A 124 -18.41 4.84 6.53
N ILE A 125 -17.19 5.09 6.06
CA ILE A 125 -16.25 4.04 5.64
C ILE A 125 -15.07 3.89 6.58
N LYS A 126 -15.15 4.45 7.80
CA LYS A 126 -14.06 4.38 8.77
C LYS A 126 -13.90 2.95 9.27
N GLY A 127 -12.72 2.37 9.08
CA GLY A 127 -12.40 0.99 9.47
C GLY A 127 -12.85 -0.08 8.47
N SER A 128 -13.83 0.20 7.62
CA SER A 128 -14.22 -0.67 6.50
C SER A 128 -13.52 -0.29 5.18
N GLY A 129 -13.18 0.98 4.96
CA GLY A 129 -12.58 1.44 3.70
C GLY A 129 -13.46 1.14 2.49
N ILE A 130 -12.83 0.85 1.35
CA ILE A 130 -13.54 0.32 0.18
C ILE A 130 -13.50 -1.22 0.21
N GLY A 131 -14.69 -1.82 0.21
CA GLY A 131 -14.87 -3.26 0.31
C GLY A 131 -14.59 -3.81 1.71
N THR A 132 -15.08 -5.01 2.00
CA THR A 132 -14.85 -5.69 3.30
C THR A 132 -13.63 -6.60 3.24
N SER A 133 -13.10 -7.01 4.40
CA SER A 133 -11.96 -7.95 4.52
C SER A 133 -12.09 -9.17 3.59
N ALA A 134 -13.29 -9.74 3.50
CA ALA A 134 -13.56 -10.90 2.64
C ALA A 134 -13.47 -10.63 1.13
N THR A 135 -13.63 -9.39 0.69
CA THR A 135 -13.82 -9.05 -0.74
C THR A 135 -12.58 -8.43 -1.40
N ARG A 136 -11.69 -7.79 -0.63
CA ARG A 136 -10.56 -7.03 -1.21
C ARG A 136 -9.60 -7.91 -2.01
N ALA A 137 -9.25 -9.08 -1.46
CA ALA A 137 -8.40 -10.05 -2.15
C ALA A 137 -9.03 -10.54 -3.46
N GLU A 138 -10.34 -10.79 -3.47
CA GLU A 138 -11.07 -11.23 -4.66
C GLU A 138 -11.19 -10.13 -5.71
N ILE A 139 -11.37 -8.86 -5.31
CA ILE A 139 -11.34 -7.72 -6.22
C ILE A 139 -9.96 -7.60 -6.88
N LEU A 140 -8.87 -7.68 -6.10
CA LEU A 140 -7.51 -7.61 -6.64
C LEU A 140 -7.24 -8.75 -7.63
N LYS A 141 -7.61 -9.99 -7.26
CA LYS A 141 -7.51 -11.16 -8.15
C LYS A 141 -8.30 -10.94 -9.44
N LYS A 142 -9.53 -10.41 -9.34
CA LYS A 142 -10.36 -10.10 -10.52
C LYS A 142 -9.69 -9.07 -11.43
N LEU A 143 -9.16 -7.98 -10.88
CA LEU A 143 -8.47 -6.93 -11.66
C LEU A 143 -7.22 -7.46 -12.39
N ILE A 144 -6.51 -8.42 -11.78
CA ILE A 144 -5.40 -9.12 -12.43
C ILE A 144 -5.93 -10.06 -13.53
N ASN A 145 -6.95 -10.85 -13.25
CA ASN A 145 -7.52 -11.82 -14.20
C ASN A 145 -8.10 -11.16 -15.46
N ILE A 146 -8.71 -9.97 -15.32
CA ILE A 146 -9.22 -9.19 -16.47
C ILE A 146 -8.12 -8.33 -17.13
N ASN A 147 -6.85 -8.51 -16.74
CA ASN A 147 -5.68 -7.81 -17.27
C ASN A 147 -5.70 -6.29 -17.09
N TYR A 148 -6.34 -5.75 -16.06
CA TYR A 148 -6.21 -4.32 -15.74
C TYR A 148 -4.94 -4.06 -14.93
N LEU A 149 -4.59 -5.01 -14.06
CA LEU A 149 -3.37 -4.99 -13.28
C LEU A 149 -2.50 -6.20 -13.63
N ALA A 150 -1.19 -6.04 -13.50
CA ALA A 150 -0.21 -7.11 -13.56
C ALA A 150 0.48 -7.23 -12.19
N LEU A 151 0.64 -8.47 -11.73
CA LEU A 151 1.36 -8.80 -10.50
C LEU A 151 2.69 -9.45 -10.85
N ASN A 152 3.80 -8.86 -10.42
CA ASN A 152 5.09 -9.51 -10.47
C ASN A 152 5.16 -10.57 -9.36
N LYS A 153 5.31 -11.84 -9.71
CA LYS A 153 5.25 -12.95 -8.76
C LYS A 153 6.42 -12.99 -7.76
N GLU A 154 7.59 -12.50 -8.16
CA GLU A 154 8.80 -12.50 -7.34
C GLU A 154 8.79 -11.35 -6.33
N THR A 155 8.45 -10.14 -6.79
CA THR A 155 8.49 -8.92 -5.96
C THR A 155 7.15 -8.58 -5.33
N GLN A 156 6.07 -9.26 -5.71
CA GLN A 156 4.67 -8.97 -5.35
C GLN A 156 4.20 -7.55 -5.75
N ILE A 157 4.97 -6.83 -6.58
CA ILE A 157 4.63 -5.49 -7.04
C ILE A 157 3.45 -5.56 -8.01
N VAL A 158 2.48 -4.68 -7.80
CA VAL A 158 1.32 -4.49 -8.66
C VAL A 158 1.58 -3.30 -9.58
N THR A 159 1.32 -3.47 -10.87
CA THR A 159 1.48 -2.45 -11.91
C THR A 159 0.23 -2.41 -12.78
N PRO A 160 -0.20 -1.23 -13.27
CA PRO A 160 -1.23 -1.21 -14.31
C PRO A 160 -0.69 -1.86 -15.59
N THR A 161 -1.57 -2.46 -16.37
CA THR A 161 -1.28 -2.81 -17.76
C THR A 161 -1.66 -1.64 -18.66
N LEU A 162 -1.26 -1.68 -19.94
CA LEU A 162 -1.76 -0.72 -20.93
C LEU A 162 -3.30 -0.72 -20.99
N MET A 163 -3.95 -1.88 -20.86
CA MET A 163 -5.42 -1.96 -20.82
C MET A 163 -5.97 -1.29 -19.56
N GLY A 164 -5.35 -1.51 -18.40
CA GLY A 164 -5.74 -0.87 -17.13
C GLY A 164 -5.63 0.65 -17.18
N GLU A 165 -4.54 1.17 -17.74
CA GLU A 165 -4.40 2.62 -17.97
C GLU A 165 -5.51 3.16 -18.87
N MET A 166 -5.83 2.46 -19.96
CA MET A 166 -6.90 2.90 -20.85
C MET A 166 -8.28 2.90 -20.21
N ILE A 167 -8.56 1.90 -19.37
CA ILE A 167 -9.83 1.86 -18.63
C ILE A 167 -9.89 3.01 -17.63
N TYR A 168 -8.80 3.29 -16.92
CA TYR A 168 -8.71 4.44 -16.04
C TYR A 168 -8.99 5.75 -16.81
N GLU A 169 -8.31 5.98 -17.93
CA GLU A 169 -8.50 7.18 -18.77
C GLU A 169 -9.94 7.30 -19.27
N VAL A 170 -10.56 6.19 -19.71
CA VAL A 170 -11.97 6.20 -20.13
C VAL A 170 -12.89 6.61 -18.98
N VAL A 171 -12.70 6.05 -17.79
CA VAL A 171 -13.53 6.36 -16.63
C VAL A 171 -13.30 7.80 -16.16
N ASP A 172 -12.06 8.26 -16.08
CA ASP A 172 -11.73 9.63 -15.66
C ASP A 172 -12.34 10.67 -16.62
N ASN A 173 -12.28 10.42 -17.93
CA ASN A 173 -12.82 11.33 -18.93
C ASN A 173 -14.35 11.24 -19.11
N ALA A 174 -15.01 10.16 -18.65
CA ALA A 174 -16.43 9.94 -18.88
C ALA A 174 -17.29 10.00 -17.60
N ILE A 175 -16.82 9.39 -16.52
CA ILE A 175 -17.54 9.25 -15.24
C ILE A 175 -16.56 9.31 -14.06
N ARG A 176 -15.80 10.41 -13.96
CA ARG A 176 -14.80 10.64 -12.88
C ARG A 176 -15.25 10.27 -11.46
N PRO A 177 -16.51 10.51 -11.04
CA PRO A 177 -16.96 10.12 -9.70
C PRO A 177 -16.83 8.61 -9.38
N LEU A 178 -16.73 7.73 -10.38
CA LEU A 178 -16.49 6.29 -10.14
C LEU A 178 -15.06 5.99 -9.65
N LEU A 179 -14.14 6.94 -9.76
CA LEU A 179 -12.77 6.85 -9.27
C LEU A 179 -12.59 7.52 -7.89
N ASP A 180 -13.67 8.07 -7.32
CA ASP A 180 -13.65 8.79 -6.05
C ASP A 180 -14.23 7.92 -4.92
N PRO A 181 -13.44 7.61 -3.87
CA PRO A 181 -13.93 6.86 -2.71
C PRO A 181 -15.12 7.52 -2.01
N ALA A 182 -15.28 8.84 -2.12
CA ALA A 182 -16.40 9.57 -1.53
C ALA A 182 -17.75 9.12 -2.14
N LEU A 183 -17.79 8.72 -3.41
CA LEU A 183 -19.00 8.19 -4.02
C LEU A 183 -19.42 6.88 -3.35
N THR A 184 -18.47 5.97 -3.13
CA THR A 184 -18.72 4.71 -2.39
C THR A 184 -19.25 5.01 -0.98
N ALA A 185 -18.61 5.93 -0.26
CA ALA A 185 -19.07 6.34 1.07
C ALA A 185 -20.48 6.92 1.06
N SER A 186 -20.86 7.67 0.02
CA SER A 186 -22.21 8.21 -0.12
C SER A 186 -23.27 7.13 -0.34
N TRP A 187 -22.92 6.05 -1.06
CA TRP A 187 -23.82 4.90 -1.24
C TRP A 187 -23.99 4.11 0.04
N GLU A 188 -22.90 3.84 0.76
CA GLU A 188 -22.94 3.20 2.07
C GLU A 188 -23.81 3.99 3.05
N LYS A 189 -23.65 5.32 3.12
CA LYS A 189 -24.54 6.19 3.91
C LYS A 189 -26.02 5.97 3.55
N GLY A 190 -26.32 5.93 2.26
CA GLY A 190 -27.68 5.69 1.77
C GLY A 190 -28.23 4.32 2.18
N LEU A 191 -27.43 3.26 2.09
CA LEU A 191 -27.79 1.91 2.53
C LEU A 191 -28.03 1.85 4.04
N THR A 192 -27.20 2.52 4.84
CA THR A 192 -27.40 2.65 6.29
C THR A 192 -28.72 3.35 6.60
N MET A 193 -29.04 4.45 5.91
CA MET A 193 -30.31 5.15 6.09
C MET A 193 -31.52 4.29 5.74
N VAL A 194 -31.41 3.39 4.75
CA VAL A 194 -32.46 2.40 4.44
C VAL A 194 -32.58 1.38 5.56
N ALA A 195 -31.46 0.84 6.06
CA ALA A 195 -31.45 -0.14 7.15
C ALA A 195 -32.03 0.42 8.46
N GLU A 196 -31.81 1.71 8.73
CA GLU A 196 -32.37 2.43 9.88
C GLU A 196 -33.84 2.86 9.69
N GLY A 197 -34.37 2.75 8.47
CA GLY A 197 -35.73 3.20 8.13
C GLY A 197 -35.87 4.72 7.98
N THR A 198 -34.76 5.46 7.92
CA THR A 198 -34.73 6.92 7.72
C THR A 198 -35.14 7.30 6.29
N ILE A 199 -34.83 6.46 5.30
CA ILE A 199 -35.35 6.56 3.94
C ILE A 199 -35.92 5.21 3.50
N THR A 200 -36.82 5.25 2.53
CA THR A 200 -37.36 4.02 1.93
C THR A 200 -36.41 3.43 0.89
N GLU A 201 -36.50 2.12 0.66
CA GLU A 201 -35.81 1.44 -0.44
C GLU A 201 -36.13 2.10 -1.80
N GLY A 202 -37.40 2.48 -2.02
CA GLY A 202 -37.82 3.13 -3.26
C GLY A 202 -37.15 4.49 -3.49
N GLU A 203 -36.94 5.28 -2.44
CA GLU A 203 -36.22 6.55 -2.54
C GLU A 203 -34.73 6.35 -2.84
N TYR A 204 -34.10 5.34 -2.23
CA TYR A 204 -32.72 4.98 -2.52
C TYR A 204 -32.56 4.50 -3.97
N MET A 205 -33.39 3.56 -4.40
CA MET A 205 -33.35 3.00 -5.75
C MET A 205 -33.60 4.06 -6.82
N LYS A 206 -34.54 4.98 -6.59
CA LYS A 206 -34.76 6.10 -7.51
C LYS A 206 -33.50 6.96 -7.70
N LYS A 207 -32.76 7.27 -6.63
CA LYS A 207 -31.50 8.03 -6.71
C LYS A 207 -30.42 7.24 -7.47
N LEU A 208 -30.34 5.93 -7.24
CA LEU A 208 -29.39 5.05 -7.93
C LEU A 208 -29.71 4.96 -9.43
N ASP A 209 -30.97 4.72 -9.78
CA ASP A 209 -31.43 4.63 -11.18
C ASP A 209 -31.22 5.96 -11.91
N ASP A 210 -31.51 7.08 -11.27
CA ASP A 210 -31.26 8.42 -11.82
C ASP A 210 -29.76 8.66 -12.03
N PHE A 211 -28.90 8.23 -11.09
CA PHE A 211 -27.46 8.31 -11.24
C PHE A 211 -26.98 7.49 -12.45
N VAL A 212 -27.33 6.20 -12.50
CA VAL A 212 -26.94 5.30 -13.60
C VAL A 212 -27.44 5.84 -14.94
N SER A 213 -28.73 6.14 -15.04
CA SER A 213 -29.35 6.64 -16.28
C SER A 213 -28.69 7.93 -16.76
N ARG A 214 -28.43 8.88 -15.87
CA ARG A 214 -27.78 10.15 -16.22
C ARG A 214 -26.35 9.93 -16.72
N ARG A 215 -25.55 9.15 -15.98
CA ARG A 215 -24.15 8.88 -16.37
C ARG A 215 -24.07 8.12 -17.68
N THR A 216 -24.89 7.08 -17.88
CA THR A 216 -24.94 6.34 -19.14
C THR A 216 -25.31 7.23 -20.32
N ASN A 217 -26.30 8.12 -20.15
CA ASN A 217 -26.67 9.06 -21.21
C ASN A 217 -25.57 10.07 -21.56
N ILE A 218 -24.78 10.52 -20.56
CA ILE A 218 -23.60 11.35 -20.79
C ILE A 218 -22.58 10.59 -21.63
N VAL A 219 -22.23 9.35 -21.25
CA VAL A 219 -21.25 8.54 -21.99
C VAL A 219 -21.69 8.29 -23.43
N LYS A 220 -22.97 7.98 -23.66
CA LYS A 220 -23.51 7.77 -25.02
C LYS A 220 -23.38 8.99 -25.94
N ARG A 221 -23.29 10.19 -25.37
CA ARG A 221 -23.20 11.46 -26.10
C ARG A 221 -21.77 12.02 -26.10
N LEU A 222 -20.82 11.28 -25.52
CA LEU A 222 -19.44 11.73 -25.38
C LEU A 222 -18.66 11.45 -26.67
N TYR A 223 -18.12 12.48 -27.28
CA TYR A 223 -17.29 12.38 -28.49
C TYR A 223 -15.82 12.64 -28.15
N ASN A 224 -15.20 11.78 -27.33
CA ASN A 224 -13.84 11.95 -26.79
C ASN A 224 -12.80 11.00 -27.42
N GLN A 225 -13.13 10.31 -28.52
CA GLN A 225 -12.26 9.31 -29.15
C GLN A 225 -10.87 9.86 -29.51
N SER A 226 -10.80 11.10 -30.01
CA SER A 226 -9.52 11.74 -30.34
C SER A 226 -8.63 11.92 -29.12
N VAL A 227 -9.21 12.30 -27.98
CA VAL A 227 -8.48 12.49 -26.72
C VAL A 227 -7.99 11.15 -26.20
N LEU A 228 -8.86 10.13 -26.18
CA LEU A 228 -8.50 8.78 -25.72
C LEU A 228 -7.41 8.15 -26.59
N ASN A 229 -7.45 8.33 -27.91
CA ASN A 229 -6.41 7.86 -28.81
C ASN A 229 -5.05 8.53 -28.53
N GLN A 230 -5.06 9.82 -28.21
CA GLN A 230 -3.83 10.53 -27.84
C GLN A 230 -3.26 9.99 -26.53
N GLN A 231 -4.11 9.76 -25.52
CA GLN A 231 -3.70 9.19 -24.24
C GLN A 231 -3.16 7.75 -24.42
N PHE A 232 -3.82 6.94 -25.25
CA PHE A 232 -3.33 5.61 -25.62
C PHE A 232 -1.93 5.66 -26.23
N ASN A 233 -1.70 6.52 -27.23
CA ASN A 233 -0.41 6.60 -27.89
C ASN A 233 0.71 7.02 -26.93
N LYS A 234 0.41 7.90 -25.98
CA LYS A 234 1.35 8.29 -24.91
C LYS A 234 1.65 7.12 -23.98
N ALA A 235 0.61 6.46 -23.46
CA ALA A 235 0.73 5.33 -22.55
C ALA A 235 1.48 4.16 -23.19
N ALA A 236 1.14 3.79 -24.42
CA ALA A 236 1.71 2.66 -25.15
C ALA A 236 3.24 2.75 -25.31
N GLY A 237 3.81 3.96 -25.30
CA GLY A 237 5.26 4.17 -25.29
C GLY A 237 5.98 3.51 -24.11
N ASN A 238 5.30 3.40 -22.95
CA ASN A 238 5.83 2.85 -21.71
C ASN A 238 5.74 1.31 -21.62
N TYR A 239 4.99 0.66 -22.52
CA TYR A 239 4.67 -0.77 -22.47
C TYR A 239 5.29 -1.60 -23.61
N LYS A 240 6.31 -1.07 -24.30
CA LYS A 240 6.98 -1.81 -25.39
C LYS A 240 7.60 -3.10 -24.85
N LYS A 241 7.28 -4.22 -25.49
CA LYS A 241 7.82 -5.55 -25.15
C LYS A 241 9.35 -5.55 -25.33
N PRO A 242 10.14 -6.17 -24.43
CA PRO A 242 11.54 -6.46 -24.75
C PRO A 242 11.60 -7.30 -26.03
N PRO A 243 12.65 -7.16 -26.87
CA PRO A 243 12.80 -7.95 -28.07
C PRO A 243 12.75 -9.44 -27.71
N ALA A 244 11.92 -10.20 -28.43
CA ALA A 244 11.83 -11.65 -28.22
C ALA A 244 13.22 -12.27 -28.38
N GLU A 245 13.70 -12.97 -27.35
CA GLU A 245 14.86 -13.85 -27.48
C GLU A 245 14.59 -14.81 -28.64
N LYS A 246 15.48 -14.77 -29.64
CA LYS A 246 15.43 -15.70 -30.76
C LYS A 246 15.57 -17.12 -30.16
N PRO A 247 14.76 -18.10 -30.60
CA PRO A 247 14.99 -19.47 -30.18
C PRO A 247 16.41 -19.87 -30.57
N GLU A 248 17.20 -20.32 -29.59
CA GLU A 248 18.50 -20.94 -29.85
C GLU A 248 18.30 -22.08 -30.84
N SER A 249 18.99 -22.02 -31.98
CA SER A 249 19.00 -23.11 -32.95
C SER A 249 19.78 -24.27 -32.35
N THR A 250 19.07 -25.32 -31.95
CA THR A 250 19.65 -26.68 -31.85
C THR A 250 20.01 -27.21 -33.23
#